data_AF-A0A4P9WAM4-F1
#
_entry.id   AF-A0A4P9WAM4-F1
#
_cell.length_a   1.000
_cell.length_b   1.000
_cell.length_c   1.000
_cell.angle_alpha   90.00
_cell.angle_beta   90.00
_cell.angle_gamma   90.00
#
_symmetry.space_group_name_H-M   'P 1'
#
loop_
_entity.id
_entity.type
_entity.pdbx_description
1 polymer ?
#
loop_
_entity_poly.entity_id
_entity_poly.type
_entity_poly.pdbx_seq_one_letter_code
_entity_poly.pdbx_strand_id
1 'polypeptide(L)'
;DIFALWRAGLITDVSIPLNLTRYLASEPDTVVWKTAIDDLNLLEQVLALDPAYGRFQKHQARIMGPLVQSLGWMETSEDKSLWHLRARLRSELLSEAVAVNHAPTVKTALEYFAELRGEVDAGHASILTTLSPDVLNVIYDTGVICGTEDDYEWVLAQYLDSNSTAQDKARLLHALASAKLPYLQKRTLDLILQGHVRKQDIISLIDRVSLLSPETGTTIVWEFLMDSWPRIIKLWQGLDWTGINNLLEKVTGRFVEPLLIAEADRRFVLEADQGFFVPPNAQLSVRKGLEKARQNVAWLDRFGADIGGWLKRELRKSLLAFVCLHCDGVWNDGVWNIPGVEVLLLRNAVGGVPVRRPSLDHPLSINVEQQARNSVIPTRAMAAVTCIRGIGKHLKLSALSSGRVARVIGARRAGSLPRSLRHRGAIDTSFDIIVTIDTTLQLFSLSRLRKLPPTSKLLPTPLSRPPRLRLERTAT
;
A
#
# COMPACT_ATOMS: atom_id res chain seq x y z
N ASP A 1 -20.29 -0.98 16.99
CA ASP A 1 -21.43 -1.90 16.77
C ASP A 1 -21.57 -2.44 15.34
N ILE A 2 -21.75 -1.58 14.33
CA ILE A 2 -21.95 -2.04 12.94
C ILE A 2 -20.81 -2.97 12.47
N PHE A 3 -19.55 -2.59 12.73
CA PHE A 3 -18.39 -3.43 12.41
C PHE A 3 -18.37 -4.75 13.20
N ALA A 4 -18.76 -4.74 14.47
CA ALA A 4 -18.88 -5.96 15.28
C ALA A 4 -19.96 -6.92 14.75
N LEU A 5 -21.14 -6.41 14.38
CA LEU A 5 -22.21 -7.20 13.76
C LEU A 5 -21.79 -7.75 12.40
N TRP A 6 -21.02 -7.00 11.62
CA TRP A 6 -20.46 -7.45 10.36
C TRP A 6 -19.39 -8.53 10.56
N ARG A 7 -18.50 -8.38 11.55
CA ARG A 7 -17.51 -9.39 11.95
C ARG A 7 -18.17 -10.68 12.44
N ALA A 8 -19.28 -10.58 13.16
CA ALA A 8 -20.10 -11.72 13.56
C ALA A 8 -20.88 -12.36 12.40
N GLY A 9 -20.86 -11.76 11.20
CA GLY A 9 -21.58 -12.25 10.03
C GLY A 9 -23.09 -12.05 10.08
N LEU A 10 -23.59 -11.21 11.00
CA LEU A 10 -25.00 -10.84 11.17
C LEU A 10 -25.42 -9.77 10.16
N ILE A 11 -24.51 -8.85 9.82
CA ILE A 11 -24.65 -7.96 8.68
C ILE A 11 -23.96 -8.62 7.49
N THR A 12 -24.69 -8.89 6.42
CA THR A 12 -24.14 -9.55 5.22
C THR A 12 -23.90 -8.58 4.07
N ASP A 13 -24.59 -7.44 4.05
CA ASP A 13 -24.38 -6.39 3.07
C ASP A 13 -23.17 -5.53 3.48
N VAL A 14 -22.04 -5.73 2.79
CA VAL A 14 -20.79 -4.99 3.04
C VAL A 14 -20.95 -3.47 2.82
N SER A 15 -21.96 -3.04 2.06
CA SER A 15 -22.17 -1.63 1.80
C SER A 15 -22.60 -0.85 3.04
N ILE A 16 -23.23 -1.50 4.03
CA ILE A 16 -23.66 -0.87 5.28
C ILE A 16 -22.46 -0.33 6.08
N PRO A 17 -21.51 -1.18 6.54
CA PRO A 17 -20.32 -0.71 7.27
C PRO A 17 -19.45 0.21 6.43
N LEU A 18 -19.24 -0.10 5.14
CA LEU A 18 -18.36 0.69 4.28
C LEU A 18 -18.96 2.06 3.90
N ASN A 19 -20.29 2.19 3.82
CA ASN A 19 -20.88 3.52 3.60
C ASN A 19 -20.77 4.41 4.86
N LEU A 20 -20.76 3.81 6.06
CA LEU A 20 -20.57 4.55 7.31
C LEU A 20 -19.20 5.25 7.35
N THR A 21 -18.15 4.62 6.81
CA THR A 21 -16.80 5.24 6.80
C THR A 21 -16.74 6.52 5.98
N ARG A 22 -17.69 6.78 5.07
CA ARG A 22 -17.73 8.04 4.30
C ARG A 22 -17.95 9.26 5.19
N TYR A 23 -18.73 9.11 6.26
CA TYR A 23 -19.04 10.19 7.19
C TYR A 23 -17.80 10.67 7.96
N LEU A 24 -16.81 9.77 8.16
CA LEU A 24 -15.57 10.11 8.85
C LEU A 24 -14.83 11.28 8.20
N ALA A 25 -14.95 11.46 6.88
CA ALA A 25 -14.34 12.59 6.17
C ALA A 25 -14.79 13.98 6.66
N SER A 26 -15.93 14.05 7.37
CA SER A 26 -16.48 15.27 7.97
C SER A 26 -16.56 15.23 9.50
N GLU A 27 -16.05 14.19 10.15
CA GLU A 27 -16.14 14.02 11.61
C GLU A 27 -14.98 14.75 12.32
N PRO A 28 -15.25 15.73 13.20
CA PRO A 28 -14.21 16.38 13.99
C PRO A 28 -13.93 15.71 15.35
N ASP A 29 -14.81 14.82 15.83
CA ASP A 29 -14.74 14.28 17.19
C ASP A 29 -13.63 13.22 17.35
N THR A 30 -12.79 13.43 18.35
CA THR A 30 -11.62 12.61 18.63
C THR A 30 -11.96 11.19 19.10
N VAL A 31 -13.06 11.03 19.83
CA VAL A 31 -13.48 9.74 20.39
C VAL A 31 -14.09 8.87 19.28
N VAL A 32 -14.83 9.50 18.36
CA VAL A 32 -15.35 8.83 17.17
C VAL A 32 -14.20 8.32 16.30
N TRP A 33 -13.19 9.15 16.03
CA TRP A 33 -12.02 8.74 15.26
C TRP A 33 -11.21 7.63 15.93
N LYS A 34 -11.01 7.70 17.26
CA LYS A 34 -10.33 6.61 18.00
C LYS A 34 -11.00 5.25 17.74
N THR A 35 -12.33 5.22 17.83
CA THR A 35 -13.13 4.00 17.61
C THR A 35 -13.05 3.57 16.14
N ALA A 36 -13.15 4.51 15.22
CA ALA A 36 -13.08 4.23 13.79
C ALA A 36 -11.71 3.67 13.38
N ILE A 37 -10.61 4.22 13.91
CA ILE A 37 -9.25 3.73 13.65
C ILE A 37 -9.10 2.28 14.14
N ASP A 38 -9.61 1.94 15.33
CA ASP A 38 -9.56 0.56 15.84
C ASP A 38 -10.28 -0.42 14.89
N ASP A 39 -11.49 -0.06 14.43
CA ASP A 39 -12.27 -0.88 13.48
C ASP A 39 -11.60 -0.97 12.10
N LEU A 40 -10.99 0.13 11.62
CA LEU A 40 -10.25 0.18 10.36
C LEU A 40 -8.97 -0.66 10.41
N ASN A 41 -8.25 -0.62 11.53
CA ASN A 41 -7.03 -1.40 11.75
C ASN A 41 -7.33 -2.90 11.81
N LEU A 42 -8.47 -3.30 12.38
CA LEU A 42 -8.91 -4.71 12.30
C LEU A 42 -9.15 -5.16 10.85
N LEU A 43 -9.69 -4.28 10.00
CA LEU A 43 -9.84 -4.58 8.58
C LEU A 43 -8.51 -4.62 7.83
N GLU A 44 -7.57 -3.70 8.13
CA GLU A 44 -6.21 -3.71 7.58
C GLU A 44 -5.57 -5.09 7.80
N GLN A 45 -5.63 -5.61 9.03
CA GLN A 45 -5.06 -6.91 9.39
C GLN A 45 -5.66 -8.06 8.57
N VAL A 46 -6.97 -8.08 8.40
CA VAL A 46 -7.66 -9.18 7.70
C VAL A 46 -7.49 -9.06 6.17
N LEU A 47 -7.43 -7.85 5.64
CA LEU A 47 -7.27 -7.59 4.21
C LEU A 47 -5.81 -7.60 3.75
N ALA A 48 -4.83 -7.72 4.65
CA ALA A 48 -3.41 -7.51 4.37
C ALA A 48 -2.87 -8.22 3.11
N LEU A 49 -3.35 -9.43 2.83
CA LEU A 49 -2.95 -10.24 1.67
C LEU A 49 -4.01 -10.30 0.56
N ASP A 50 -5.14 -9.60 0.73
CA ASP A 50 -6.21 -9.54 -0.25
C ASP A 50 -5.90 -8.52 -1.37
N PRO A 51 -6.27 -8.78 -2.64
CA PRO A 51 -6.10 -7.84 -3.75
C PRO A 51 -6.78 -6.47 -3.56
N ALA A 52 -7.70 -6.33 -2.59
CA ALA A 52 -8.34 -5.08 -2.22
C ALA A 52 -7.50 -4.20 -1.27
N TYR A 53 -6.47 -4.73 -0.61
CA TYR A 53 -5.69 -4.05 0.44
C TYR A 53 -5.22 -2.65 0.02
N GLY A 54 -4.49 -2.55 -1.10
CA GLY A 54 -4.01 -1.25 -1.57
C GLY A 54 -5.12 -0.27 -1.98
N ARG A 55 -6.34 -0.74 -2.29
CA ARG A 55 -7.50 0.14 -2.50
C ARG A 55 -8.11 0.57 -1.16
N PHE A 56 -8.05 -0.28 -0.16
CA PHE A 56 -8.50 0.02 1.20
C PHE A 56 -7.64 1.11 1.84
N GLN A 57 -6.30 0.98 1.77
CA GLN A 57 -5.36 2.01 2.23
C GLN A 57 -5.62 3.36 1.53
N LYS A 58 -5.83 3.36 0.20
CA LYS A 58 -6.22 4.58 -0.53
C LYS A 58 -7.54 5.18 -0.07
N HIS A 59 -8.51 4.34 0.28
CA HIS A 59 -9.79 4.80 0.82
C HIS A 59 -9.61 5.44 2.20
N GLN A 60 -8.84 4.82 3.08
CA GLN A 60 -8.49 5.35 4.41
C GLN A 60 -7.76 6.69 4.29
N ALA A 61 -6.69 6.78 3.50
CA ALA A 61 -5.95 8.01 3.24
C ALA A 61 -6.88 9.16 2.80
N ARG A 62 -7.89 8.84 1.97
CA ARG A 62 -8.88 9.82 1.50
C ARG A 62 -9.81 10.31 2.61
N ILE A 63 -10.30 9.43 3.48
CA ILE A 63 -11.25 9.83 4.54
C ILE A 63 -10.55 10.58 5.68
N MET A 64 -9.29 10.27 6.00
CA MET A 64 -8.54 10.96 7.06
C MET A 64 -7.92 12.29 6.60
N GLY A 65 -7.66 12.43 5.29
CA GLY A 65 -6.95 13.59 4.71
C GLY A 65 -7.46 14.96 5.17
N PRO A 66 -8.77 15.26 5.11
CA PRO A 66 -9.29 16.55 5.56
C PRO A 66 -8.98 16.86 7.02
N LEU A 67 -9.17 15.89 7.92
CA LEU A 67 -8.93 16.09 9.34
C LEU A 67 -7.44 16.23 9.65
N VAL A 68 -6.60 15.38 9.06
CA VAL A 68 -5.13 15.45 9.20
C VAL A 68 -4.61 16.82 8.79
N GLN A 69 -5.09 17.36 7.66
CA GLN A 69 -4.71 18.69 7.19
C GLN A 69 -5.18 19.79 8.14
N SER A 70 -6.36 19.65 8.73
CA SER A 70 -6.90 20.64 9.69
C SER A 70 -6.19 20.64 11.04
N LEU A 71 -5.74 19.47 11.53
CA LEU A 71 -5.05 19.33 12.81
C LEU A 71 -3.59 19.79 12.75
N GLY A 72 -2.97 19.64 11.58
CA GLY A 72 -1.57 19.99 11.35
C GLY A 72 -0.59 19.26 12.28
N TRP A 73 0.64 19.76 12.32
CA TRP A 73 1.74 19.18 13.09
C TRP A 73 1.94 19.82 14.47
N MET A 74 1.31 20.96 14.71
CA MET A 74 1.40 21.74 15.96
C MET A 74 0.00 22.06 16.49
N GLU A 75 -0.09 22.33 17.80
CA GLU A 75 -1.37 22.75 18.39
C GLU A 75 -1.68 24.20 18.01
N THR A 76 -2.88 24.41 17.46
CA THR A 76 -3.36 25.70 16.97
C THR A 76 -4.65 26.14 17.66
N SER A 77 -5.26 25.29 18.50
CA SER A 77 -6.48 25.62 19.24
C SER A 77 -6.21 26.66 20.32
N GLU A 78 -7.05 27.70 20.37
CA GLU A 78 -7.06 28.66 21.47
C GLU A 78 -7.62 28.05 22.76
N ASP A 79 -8.51 27.06 22.65
CA ASP A 79 -9.09 26.35 23.79
C ASP A 79 -8.10 25.33 24.36
N LYS A 80 -7.50 25.70 25.49
CA LYS A 80 -6.54 24.88 26.25
C LYS A 80 -7.13 23.59 26.81
N SER A 81 -8.44 23.55 27.06
CA SER A 81 -9.09 22.36 27.63
C SER A 81 -9.05 21.17 26.67
N LEU A 82 -8.95 21.43 25.37
CA LEU A 82 -8.93 20.41 24.31
C LEU A 82 -7.51 19.97 23.93
N TRP A 83 -6.46 20.64 24.41
CA TRP A 83 -5.08 20.43 23.94
C TRP A 83 -4.61 18.99 24.11
N HIS A 84 -4.87 18.35 25.25
CA HIS A 84 -4.43 16.97 25.49
C HIS A 84 -5.12 15.97 24.55
N LEU A 85 -6.43 16.14 24.34
CA LEU A 85 -7.21 15.24 23.51
C LEU A 85 -6.86 15.42 22.03
N ARG A 86 -6.68 16.67 21.58
CA ARG A 86 -6.22 17.01 20.23
C ARG A 86 -4.80 16.54 19.96
N ALA A 87 -3.89 16.68 20.93
CA ALA A 87 -2.51 16.19 20.80
C ALA A 87 -2.46 14.67 20.60
N ARG A 88 -3.24 13.92 21.38
CA ARG A 88 -3.36 12.47 21.22
C ARG A 88 -3.97 12.08 19.88
N LEU A 89 -5.08 12.72 19.48
CA LEU A 89 -5.69 12.45 18.18
C LEU A 89 -4.72 12.78 17.03
N ARG A 90 -3.99 13.88 17.13
CA ARG A 90 -3.02 14.31 16.11
C ARG A 90 -1.94 13.26 15.89
N SER A 91 -1.30 12.77 16.94
CA SER A 91 -0.26 11.73 16.79
C SER A 91 -0.82 10.43 16.23
N GLU A 92 -2.01 10.02 16.66
CA GLU A 92 -2.67 8.82 16.16
C GLU A 92 -3.03 8.96 14.66
N LEU A 93 -3.68 10.05 14.26
CA LEU A 93 -4.03 10.30 12.86
C LEU A 93 -2.81 10.51 11.95
N LEU A 94 -1.76 11.18 12.43
CA LEU A 94 -0.53 11.33 11.66
C LEU A 94 0.14 9.97 11.46
N SER A 95 0.19 9.14 12.50
CA SER A 95 0.71 7.77 12.43
C SER A 95 -0.07 6.93 11.40
N GLU A 96 -1.41 6.92 11.51
CA GLU A 96 -2.26 6.20 10.57
C GLU A 96 -2.10 6.72 9.13
N ALA A 97 -2.02 8.04 8.95
CA ALA A 97 -1.79 8.66 7.64
C ALA A 97 -0.45 8.26 7.02
N VAL A 98 0.60 8.12 7.81
CA VAL A 98 1.89 7.59 7.35
C VAL A 98 1.77 6.10 7.00
N ALA A 99 1.13 5.30 7.86
CA ALA A 99 0.96 3.87 7.66
C ALA A 99 0.28 3.53 6.33
N VAL A 100 -0.80 4.28 5.99
CA VAL A 100 -1.59 4.13 4.76
C VAL A 100 -1.02 4.92 3.56
N ASN A 101 0.16 5.51 3.71
CA ASN A 101 0.88 6.27 2.67
C ASN A 101 0.09 7.48 2.11
N HIS A 102 -0.52 8.28 3.00
CA HIS A 102 -1.11 9.56 2.64
C HIS A 102 -0.01 10.56 2.22
N ALA A 103 0.13 10.76 0.91
CA ALA A 103 1.27 11.44 0.31
C ALA A 103 1.63 12.82 0.90
N PRO A 104 0.68 13.75 1.17
CA PRO A 104 1.01 15.03 1.80
C PRO A 104 1.62 14.86 3.19
N THR A 105 1.08 13.95 4.01
CA THR A 105 1.59 13.70 5.36
C THR A 105 2.95 13.05 5.31
N VAL A 106 3.14 12.02 4.48
CA VAL A 106 4.45 11.35 4.32
C VAL A 106 5.52 12.32 3.88
N LYS A 107 5.20 13.21 2.92
CA LYS A 107 6.14 14.23 2.45
C LYS A 107 6.61 15.13 3.61
N THR A 108 5.68 15.72 4.34
CA THR A 108 6.01 16.61 5.46
C THR A 108 6.71 15.86 6.60
N ALA A 109 6.31 14.62 6.88
CA ALA A 109 6.94 13.78 7.88
C ALA A 109 8.42 13.48 7.56
N LEU A 110 8.73 13.20 6.29
CA LEU A 110 10.10 12.97 5.82
C LEU A 110 10.93 14.26 5.83
N GLU A 111 10.33 15.42 5.54
CA GLU A 111 10.99 16.72 5.68
C GLU A 111 11.39 16.96 7.15
N TYR A 112 10.48 16.71 8.10
CA TYR A 112 10.80 16.78 9.53
C TYR A 112 11.83 15.74 9.97
N PHE A 113 11.78 14.52 9.42
CA PHE A 113 12.77 13.49 9.73
C PHE A 113 14.18 13.88 9.25
N ALA A 114 14.28 14.44 8.03
CA ALA A 114 15.55 14.92 7.48
C ALA A 114 16.12 16.10 8.29
N GLU A 115 15.27 17.03 8.72
CA GLU A 115 15.64 18.13 9.60
C GLU A 115 16.13 17.61 10.96
N LEU A 116 15.37 16.71 11.58
CA LEU A 116 15.73 16.04 12.84
C LEU A 116 17.09 15.36 12.76
N ARG A 117 17.31 14.57 11.72
CA ARG A 117 18.59 13.88 11.49
C ARG A 117 19.74 14.88 11.36
N GLY A 118 19.55 15.93 10.56
CA GLY A 118 20.56 16.98 10.35
C GLY A 118 20.89 17.75 11.63
N GLU A 119 19.91 18.07 12.46
CA GLU A 119 20.14 18.74 13.74
C GLU A 119 20.91 17.86 14.71
N VAL A 120 20.47 16.61 14.89
CA VAL A 120 21.09 15.65 15.82
C VAL A 120 22.55 15.40 15.43
N ASP A 121 22.83 15.19 14.13
CA ASP A 121 24.19 14.99 13.62
C ASP A 121 25.08 16.25 13.82
N ALA A 122 24.48 17.44 13.81
CA ALA A 122 25.16 18.70 14.10
C ALA A 122 25.34 18.99 15.60
N GLY A 123 24.86 18.10 16.50
CA GLY A 123 24.87 18.32 17.94
C GLY A 123 23.84 19.36 18.42
N HIS A 124 22.82 19.63 17.60
CA HIS A 124 21.66 20.46 17.93
C HIS A 124 20.42 19.59 18.17
N ALA A 125 19.40 20.15 18.81
CA ALA A 125 18.18 19.43 19.19
C ALA A 125 16.94 20.35 19.26
N SER A 126 16.87 21.35 18.38
CA SER A 126 15.85 22.39 18.46
C SER A 126 14.46 21.82 18.14
N ILE A 127 14.37 20.94 17.14
CA ILE A 127 13.13 20.28 16.72
C ILE A 127 12.61 19.32 17.80
N LEU A 128 13.51 18.67 18.55
CA LEU A 128 13.17 17.78 19.67
C LEU A 128 12.44 18.52 20.79
N THR A 129 12.61 19.84 20.88
CA THR A 129 11.94 20.70 21.86
C THR A 129 10.72 21.43 21.30
N THR A 130 10.62 21.55 19.97
CA THR A 130 9.53 22.27 19.30
C THR A 130 8.30 21.39 19.09
N LEU A 131 8.52 20.12 18.77
CA LEU A 131 7.44 19.16 18.51
C LEU A 131 7.05 18.39 19.77
N SER A 132 5.77 18.03 19.86
CA SER A 132 5.31 17.19 20.98
C SER A 132 5.99 15.81 20.94
N PRO A 133 6.22 15.17 22.10
CA PRO A 133 6.82 13.84 22.16
C PRO A 133 6.11 12.78 21.31
N ASP A 134 4.79 12.88 21.15
CA ASP A 134 3.99 11.94 20.38
C ASP A 134 4.16 12.15 18.86
N VAL A 135 4.29 13.40 18.41
CA VAL A 135 4.58 13.72 17.00
C VAL A 135 6.00 13.30 16.64
N LEU A 136 6.95 13.41 17.56
CA LEU A 136 8.32 12.89 17.35
C LEU A 136 8.31 11.38 17.09
N ASN A 137 7.48 10.59 17.78
CA ASN A 137 7.36 9.16 17.49
C ASN A 137 6.98 8.93 16.02
N VAL A 138 5.98 9.67 15.52
CA VAL A 138 5.56 9.57 14.11
C VAL A 138 6.68 9.92 13.14
N ILE A 139 7.52 10.91 13.47
CA ILE A 139 8.65 11.32 12.61
C ILE A 139 9.70 10.21 12.52
N TYR A 140 10.09 9.61 13.65
CA TYR A 140 11.01 8.47 13.62
C TYR A 140 10.42 7.26 12.90
N ASP A 141 9.14 6.94 13.17
CA ASP A 141 8.42 5.86 12.48
C ASP A 141 8.42 6.11 10.96
N THR A 142 8.18 7.36 10.53
CA THR A 142 8.20 7.73 9.10
C THR A 142 9.55 7.50 8.45
N GLY A 143 10.65 7.86 9.13
CA GLY A 143 12.01 7.61 8.61
C GLY A 143 12.27 6.13 8.36
N VAL A 144 11.72 5.25 9.20
CA VAL A 144 11.86 3.79 9.05
C VAL A 144 10.85 3.19 8.05
N ILE A 145 9.62 3.70 7.99
CA ILE A 145 8.56 3.19 7.11
C ILE A 145 8.77 3.62 5.65
N CYS A 146 9.08 4.91 5.45
CA CYS A 146 9.07 5.58 4.15
C CYS A 146 10.46 6.07 3.70
N GLY A 147 11.46 6.03 4.58
CA GLY A 147 12.82 6.44 4.26
C GLY A 147 13.62 5.35 3.54
N THR A 148 14.94 5.54 3.56
CA THR A 148 15.94 4.65 2.96
C THR A 148 16.51 3.68 3.98
N GLU A 149 17.28 2.68 3.52
CA GLU A 149 18.03 1.81 4.44
C GLU A 149 19.02 2.62 5.30
N ASP A 150 19.62 3.69 4.75
CA ASP A 150 20.51 4.59 5.51
C ASP A 150 19.78 5.32 6.65
N ASP A 151 18.48 5.60 6.48
CA ASP A 151 17.65 6.18 7.53
C ASP A 151 17.37 5.17 8.64
N TYR A 152 17.09 3.91 8.28
CA TYR A 152 16.99 2.82 9.25
C TYR A 152 18.31 2.60 10.02
N GLU A 153 19.45 2.57 9.32
CA GLU A 153 20.76 2.42 9.97
C GLU A 153 21.07 3.56 10.92
N TRP A 154 20.69 4.79 10.55
CA TRP A 154 20.84 5.94 11.42
C TRP A 154 20.00 5.79 12.70
N VAL A 155 18.71 5.43 12.59
CA VAL A 155 17.85 5.17 13.76
C VAL A 155 18.43 4.04 14.63
N LEU A 156 18.95 2.98 14.01
CA LEU A 156 19.60 1.88 14.72
C LEU A 156 20.85 2.33 15.47
N ALA A 157 21.70 3.16 14.86
CA ALA A 157 22.88 3.72 15.50
C ALA A 157 22.51 4.56 16.72
N GLN A 158 21.48 5.42 16.61
CA GLN A 158 20.98 6.20 17.75
C GLN A 158 20.43 5.31 18.87
N TYR A 159 19.79 4.19 18.54
CA TYR A 159 19.29 3.24 19.55
C TYR A 159 20.43 2.55 20.32
N LEU A 160 21.49 2.17 19.59
CA LEU A 160 22.64 1.48 20.13
C LEU A 160 23.60 2.41 20.89
N ASP A 161 23.53 3.72 20.68
CA ASP A 161 24.31 4.71 21.42
C ASP A 161 24.12 4.55 22.95
N SER A 162 25.22 4.56 23.69
CA SER A 162 25.23 4.50 25.15
C SER A 162 24.70 5.78 25.80
N ASN A 163 24.74 6.92 25.10
CA ASN A 163 24.29 8.22 25.60
C ASN A 163 22.77 8.42 25.48
N SER A 164 22.08 7.59 24.68
CA SER A 164 20.64 7.68 24.48
C SER A 164 19.87 7.37 25.77
N THR A 165 18.94 8.25 26.12
CA THR A 165 18.12 8.10 27.33
C THR A 165 17.19 6.88 27.24
N ALA A 166 16.67 6.40 28.36
CA ALA A 166 15.72 5.30 28.36
C ALA A 166 14.45 5.60 27.54
N GLN A 167 13.99 6.86 27.55
CA GLN A 167 12.83 7.31 26.78
C GLN A 167 13.14 7.33 25.28
N ASP A 168 14.31 7.84 24.89
CA ASP A 168 14.73 7.86 23.48
C ASP A 168 14.91 6.44 22.96
N LYS A 169 15.53 5.54 23.74
CA LYS A 169 15.66 4.14 23.36
C LYS A 169 14.32 3.46 23.14
N ALA A 170 13.31 3.73 23.97
CA ALA A 170 11.97 3.19 23.76
C ALA A 170 11.37 3.70 22.43
N ARG A 171 11.46 5.01 22.17
CA ARG A 171 11.01 5.62 20.91
C ARG A 171 11.70 5.02 19.69
N LEU A 172 13.03 4.95 19.71
CA LEU A 172 13.83 4.45 18.59
C LEU A 172 13.56 2.96 18.35
N LEU A 173 13.40 2.16 19.41
CA LEU A 173 13.03 0.75 19.28
C LEU A 173 11.64 0.58 18.66
N HIS A 174 10.69 1.44 19.03
CA HIS A 174 9.36 1.46 18.41
C HIS A 174 9.42 1.82 16.93
N ALA A 175 10.25 2.79 16.56
CA ALA A 175 10.47 3.15 15.17
C ALA A 175 11.10 2.01 14.37
N LEU A 176 12.14 1.36 14.87
CA LEU A 176 12.73 0.17 14.22
C LEU A 176 11.70 -0.94 13.98
N ALA A 177 10.78 -1.13 14.94
CA ALA A 177 9.69 -2.11 14.82
C ALA A 177 8.69 -1.83 13.69
N SER A 178 8.65 -0.59 13.19
CA SER A 178 7.74 -0.16 12.11
C SER A 178 8.28 -0.46 10.70
N ALA A 179 9.48 -1.04 10.57
CA ALA A 179 10.09 -1.36 9.29
C ALA A 179 9.17 -2.26 8.44
N LYS A 180 8.99 -1.90 7.16
CA LYS A 180 8.14 -2.66 6.21
C LYS A 180 8.91 -3.74 5.43
N LEU A 181 10.23 -3.58 5.29
CA LEU A 181 11.06 -4.53 4.54
C LEU A 181 11.35 -5.78 5.39
N PRO A 182 11.07 -7.00 4.90
CA PRO A 182 11.22 -8.23 5.69
C PRO A 182 12.60 -8.46 6.29
N TYR A 183 13.67 -8.12 5.57
CA TYR A 183 15.03 -8.27 6.09
C TYR A 183 15.36 -7.28 7.21
N LEU A 184 14.80 -6.06 7.19
CA LEU A 184 14.94 -5.08 8.27
C LEU A 184 14.13 -5.48 9.50
N GLN A 185 12.92 -6.02 9.32
CA GLN A 185 12.13 -6.60 10.40
C GLN A 185 12.90 -7.74 11.09
N LYS A 186 13.49 -8.65 10.32
CA LYS A 186 14.32 -9.73 10.86
C LYS A 186 15.53 -9.19 11.64
N ARG A 187 16.25 -8.22 11.07
CA ARG A 187 17.37 -7.54 11.76
C ARG A 187 16.94 -6.88 13.07
N THR A 188 15.76 -6.26 13.09
CA THR A 188 15.18 -5.66 14.29
C THR A 188 14.87 -6.73 15.36
N LEU A 189 14.30 -7.87 14.98
CA LEU A 189 14.04 -8.98 15.90
C LEU A 189 15.34 -9.63 16.40
N ASP A 190 16.38 -9.69 15.57
CA ASP A 190 17.69 -10.23 15.95
C ASP A 190 18.36 -9.43 17.09
N LEU A 191 18.01 -8.15 17.29
CA LEU A 191 18.46 -7.34 18.43
C LEU A 191 18.09 -7.98 19.78
N ILE A 192 16.99 -8.74 19.82
CA ILE A 192 16.57 -9.50 21.01
C ILE A 192 17.60 -10.57 21.33
N LEU A 193 18.03 -11.33 20.30
CA LEU A 193 18.97 -12.44 20.45
C LEU A 193 20.39 -11.96 20.74
N GLN A 194 20.74 -10.76 20.27
CA GLN A 194 22.01 -10.09 20.53
C GLN A 194 22.08 -9.47 21.94
N GLY A 195 20.95 -9.40 22.65
CA GLY A 195 20.88 -8.84 24.01
C GLY A 195 20.85 -7.32 24.07
N HIS A 196 20.58 -6.64 22.95
CA HIS A 196 20.42 -5.18 22.91
C HIS A 196 19.07 -4.72 23.47
N VAL A 197 18.04 -5.59 23.40
CA VAL A 197 16.69 -5.29 23.87
C VAL A 197 16.51 -5.71 25.33
N ARG A 198 15.99 -4.81 26.17
CA ARG A 198 15.67 -5.11 27.57
C ARG A 198 14.54 -6.13 27.64
N LYS A 199 14.61 -7.06 28.60
CA LYS A 199 13.63 -8.16 28.74
C LYS A 199 12.17 -7.71 28.73
N GLN A 200 11.86 -6.60 29.41
CA GLN A 200 10.51 -6.03 29.50
C GLN A 200 9.98 -5.46 28.17
N ASP A 201 10.88 -5.07 27.26
CA ASP A 201 10.53 -4.45 25.98
C ASP A 201 10.37 -5.49 24.85
N ILE A 202 10.88 -6.72 25.04
CA ILE A 202 10.88 -7.78 24.01
C ILE A 202 9.45 -8.08 23.52
N ILE A 203 8.49 -8.26 24.44
CA ILE A 203 7.11 -8.61 24.06
C ILE A 203 6.48 -7.48 23.23
N SER A 204 6.71 -6.23 23.65
CA SER A 204 6.19 -5.05 22.95
C SER A 204 6.80 -4.92 21.55
N LEU A 205 8.10 -5.18 21.42
CA LEU A 205 8.81 -5.19 20.14
C LEU A 205 8.22 -6.23 19.18
N ILE A 206 8.08 -7.48 19.63
CA ILE A 206 7.57 -8.56 18.78
C ILE A 206 6.11 -8.29 18.37
N ASP A 207 5.26 -7.84 19.31
CA ASP A 207 3.85 -7.52 19.00
C ASP A 207 3.77 -6.40 17.97
N ARG A 208 4.64 -5.38 18.07
CA ARG A 208 4.66 -4.24 17.15
C ARG A 208 5.13 -4.61 15.75
N VAL A 209 6.19 -5.40 15.60
CA VAL A 209 6.62 -5.89 14.27
C VAL A 209 5.48 -6.66 13.60
N SER A 210 4.76 -7.50 14.34
CA SER A 210 3.59 -8.23 13.82
C SER A 210 2.43 -7.31 13.44
N LEU A 211 2.15 -6.28 14.26
CA LEU A 211 0.98 -5.42 14.10
C LEU A 211 1.18 -4.35 13.00
N LEU A 212 2.33 -3.69 12.96
CA LEU A 212 2.55 -2.49 12.15
C LEU A 212 2.85 -2.79 10.67
N SER A 213 3.13 -4.05 10.33
CA SER A 213 3.31 -4.50 8.96
C SER A 213 2.40 -5.70 8.68
N PRO A 214 1.08 -5.48 8.52
CA PRO A 214 0.12 -6.58 8.34
C PRO A 214 0.49 -7.53 7.20
N GLU A 215 1.05 -7.00 6.11
CA GLU A 215 1.43 -7.75 4.91
C GLU A 215 2.61 -8.72 5.09
N THR A 216 3.50 -8.50 6.07
CA THR A 216 4.77 -9.24 6.19
C THR A 216 5.14 -9.56 7.63
N GLY A 217 4.90 -8.64 8.55
CA GLY A 217 5.39 -8.66 9.92
C GLY A 217 4.87 -9.83 10.74
N THR A 218 3.61 -10.23 10.57
CA THR A 218 3.05 -11.39 11.30
C THR A 218 3.75 -12.70 10.90
N THR A 219 4.03 -12.89 9.60
CA THR A 219 4.76 -14.06 9.09
C THR A 219 6.22 -14.03 9.58
N ILE A 220 6.90 -12.88 9.47
CA ILE A 220 8.30 -12.74 9.93
C ILE A 220 8.44 -12.95 11.44
N VAL A 221 7.49 -12.44 12.24
CA VAL A 221 7.46 -12.69 13.68
C VAL A 221 7.25 -14.16 13.99
N TRP A 222 6.31 -14.82 13.29
CA TRP A 222 6.08 -16.25 13.49
C TRP A 222 7.31 -17.08 13.16
N GLU A 223 7.95 -16.82 12.02
CA GLU A 223 9.21 -17.46 11.64
C GLU A 223 10.31 -17.25 12.70
N PHE A 224 10.50 -16.00 13.15
CA PHE A 224 11.45 -15.69 14.22
C PHE A 224 11.17 -16.48 15.50
N LEU A 225 9.91 -16.55 15.94
CA LEU A 225 9.50 -17.29 17.12
C LEU A 225 9.81 -18.79 16.96
N MET A 226 9.54 -19.36 15.78
CA MET A 226 9.76 -20.78 15.51
C MET A 226 11.25 -21.13 15.41
N ASP A 227 12.02 -20.34 14.66
CA ASP A 227 13.46 -20.54 14.46
C ASP A 227 14.24 -20.38 15.77
N SER A 228 13.79 -19.46 16.62
CA SER A 228 14.46 -19.14 17.89
C SER A 228 13.77 -19.75 19.12
N TRP A 229 12.82 -20.66 18.93
CA TRP A 229 11.97 -21.17 20.01
C TRP A 229 12.76 -21.69 21.23
N PRO A 230 13.83 -22.51 21.07
CA PRO A 230 14.62 -22.95 22.22
C PRO A 230 15.31 -21.80 22.97
N ARG A 231 15.73 -20.75 22.26
CA ARG A 231 16.34 -19.55 22.86
C ARG A 231 15.29 -18.74 23.61
N ILE A 232 14.09 -18.59 23.05
CA ILE A 232 12.97 -17.90 23.71
C ILE A 232 12.56 -18.62 24.99
N ILE A 233 12.39 -19.95 24.95
CA ILE A 233 12.12 -20.74 26.16
C ILE A 233 13.20 -20.47 27.21
N LYS A 234 14.48 -20.52 26.82
CA LYS A 234 15.60 -20.27 27.73
C LYS A 234 15.58 -18.86 28.33
N LEU A 235 15.26 -17.83 27.52
CA LEU A 235 15.15 -16.44 27.98
C LEU A 235 14.06 -16.25 29.03
N TRP A 236 12.98 -17.05 28.97
CA TRP A 236 11.84 -17.02 29.89
C TRP A 236 11.86 -18.10 30.98
N GLN A 237 12.98 -18.83 31.14
CA GLN A 237 13.14 -19.76 32.26
C GLN A 237 13.06 -18.99 33.59
N GLY A 238 12.15 -19.42 34.47
CA GLY A 238 11.93 -18.80 35.79
C GLY A 238 11.20 -17.46 35.77
N LEU A 239 10.70 -17.01 34.62
CA LEU A 239 9.91 -15.77 34.49
C LEU A 239 8.41 -16.08 34.35
N ASP A 240 7.58 -15.05 34.53
CA ASP A 240 6.15 -15.13 34.20
C ASP A 240 5.95 -15.28 32.70
N TRP A 241 5.17 -16.29 32.31
CA TRP A 241 4.84 -16.62 30.93
C TRP A 241 3.59 -15.90 30.41
N THR A 242 2.85 -15.20 31.27
CA THR A 242 1.59 -14.54 30.89
C THR A 242 1.76 -13.60 29.69
N GLY A 243 2.85 -12.82 29.68
CA GLY A 243 3.17 -11.93 28.57
C GLY A 243 3.43 -12.64 27.24
N ILE A 244 4.19 -13.75 27.24
CA ILE A 244 4.43 -14.56 26.04
C ILE A 244 3.16 -15.26 25.57
N ASN A 245 2.37 -15.80 26.50
CA ASN A 245 1.11 -16.48 26.17
C ASN A 245 0.15 -15.51 25.46
N ASN A 246 0.01 -14.29 25.98
CA ASN A 246 -0.78 -13.24 25.34
C ASN A 246 -0.22 -12.85 23.96
N LEU A 247 1.11 -12.78 23.82
CA LEU A 247 1.75 -12.51 22.52
C LEU A 247 1.45 -13.62 21.51
N LEU A 248 1.58 -14.89 21.90
CA LEU A 248 1.29 -16.03 21.03
C LEU A 248 -0.17 -16.04 20.58
N GLU A 249 -1.12 -15.79 21.50
CA GLU A 249 -2.54 -15.66 21.14
C GLU A 249 -2.77 -14.53 20.13
N LYS A 250 -2.14 -13.36 20.34
CA LYS A 250 -2.27 -12.20 19.44
C LYS A 250 -1.67 -12.49 18.05
N VAL A 251 -0.43 -12.96 17.98
CA VAL A 251 0.28 -13.22 16.72
C VAL A 251 -0.47 -14.27 15.91
N THR A 252 -0.79 -15.41 16.52
CA THR A 252 -1.53 -16.48 15.82
C THR A 252 -2.96 -16.05 15.48
N GLY A 253 -3.59 -15.20 16.29
CA GLY A 253 -4.90 -14.62 16.01
C GLY A 253 -4.96 -13.62 14.85
N ARG A 254 -3.82 -13.15 14.36
CA ARG A 254 -3.71 -12.29 13.16
C ARG A 254 -3.53 -13.08 11.87
N PHE A 255 -3.35 -14.40 11.93
CA PHE A 255 -3.15 -15.18 10.72
C PHE A 255 -4.36 -15.09 9.78
N VAL A 256 -4.04 -14.84 8.51
CA VAL A 256 -4.98 -14.86 7.37
C VAL A 256 -4.58 -15.91 6.33
N GLU A 257 -3.47 -16.62 6.55
CA GLU A 257 -2.96 -17.65 5.66
C GLU A 257 -3.25 -19.06 6.21
N PRO A 258 -3.94 -19.93 5.45
CA PRO A 258 -4.21 -21.30 5.88
C PRO A 258 -2.95 -22.12 6.20
N LEU A 259 -1.83 -21.83 5.55
CA LEU A 259 -0.55 -22.52 5.78
C LEU A 259 0.03 -22.22 7.17
N LEU A 260 -0.01 -20.96 7.61
CA LEU A 260 0.44 -20.56 8.95
C LEU A 260 -0.44 -21.19 10.03
N ILE A 261 -1.76 -21.26 9.79
CA ILE A 261 -2.71 -21.95 10.69
C ILE A 261 -2.34 -23.42 10.81
N ALA A 262 -2.14 -24.11 9.69
CA ALA A 262 -1.80 -25.54 9.68
C ALA A 262 -0.46 -25.82 10.35
N GLU A 263 0.54 -24.96 10.16
CA GLU A 263 1.83 -25.09 10.82
C GLU A 263 1.71 -24.93 12.34
N ALA A 264 1.02 -23.88 12.80
CA ALA A 264 0.82 -23.62 14.22
C ALA A 264 -0.01 -24.72 14.89
N ASP A 265 -1.05 -25.24 14.23
CA ASP A 265 -1.80 -26.41 14.70
C ASP A 265 -0.87 -27.62 14.86
N ARG A 266 -0.07 -27.93 13.82
CA ARG A 266 0.87 -29.06 13.84
C ARG A 266 1.88 -28.96 14.98
N ARG A 267 2.51 -27.80 15.16
CA ARG A 267 3.60 -27.59 16.14
C ARG A 267 3.09 -27.45 17.58
N PHE A 268 2.02 -26.68 17.82
CA PHE A 268 1.56 -26.32 19.17
C PHE A 268 0.35 -27.11 19.65
N VAL A 269 -0.58 -27.46 18.75
CA VAL A 269 -1.86 -28.08 19.16
C VAL A 269 -1.77 -29.60 19.08
N LEU A 270 -1.26 -30.13 17.97
CA LEU A 270 -1.06 -31.55 17.76
C LEU A 270 0.28 -32.06 18.30
N GLU A 271 1.22 -31.14 18.59
CA GLU A 271 2.58 -31.45 19.07
C GLU A 271 3.26 -32.53 18.21
N ALA A 272 3.05 -32.47 16.89
CA ALA A 272 3.49 -33.50 15.96
C ALA A 272 5.01 -33.48 15.69
N ASP A 273 5.68 -32.41 16.12
CA ASP A 273 7.10 -32.16 15.87
C ASP A 273 7.95 -32.77 16.99
N GLN A 274 8.60 -33.89 16.70
CA GLN A 274 9.48 -34.53 17.67
C GLN A 274 10.58 -33.58 18.14
N GLY A 275 10.70 -33.41 19.46
CA GLY A 275 11.71 -32.53 20.07
C GLY A 275 11.32 -31.05 20.15
N PHE A 276 10.15 -30.66 19.64
CA PHE A 276 9.60 -29.32 19.82
C PHE A 276 8.81 -29.25 21.13
N PHE A 277 9.42 -28.70 22.18
CA PHE A 277 8.76 -28.55 23.48
C PHE A 277 7.76 -27.40 23.48
N VAL A 278 6.53 -27.67 23.92
CA VAL A 278 5.45 -26.67 24.05
C VAL A 278 4.95 -26.60 25.48
N PRO A 279 5.07 -25.44 26.16
CA PRO A 279 4.42 -25.25 27.46
C PRO A 279 2.88 -25.36 27.34
N PRO A 280 2.17 -26.01 28.29
CA PRO A 280 0.71 -26.18 28.21
C PRO A 280 -0.07 -24.86 28.03
N ASN A 281 0.35 -23.78 28.71
CA ASN A 281 -0.30 -22.48 28.57
C ASN A 281 -0.03 -21.82 27.20
N ALA A 282 1.12 -22.12 26.58
CA ALA A 282 1.43 -21.67 25.23
C ALA A 282 0.53 -22.39 24.21
N GLN A 283 0.36 -23.71 24.35
CA GLN A 283 -0.58 -24.49 23.54
C GLN A 283 -2.02 -23.93 23.62
N LEU A 284 -2.51 -23.64 24.83
CA LEU A 284 -3.84 -23.06 25.02
C LEU A 284 -3.98 -21.69 24.32
N SER A 285 -2.96 -20.85 24.45
CA SER A 285 -2.95 -19.50 23.87
C SER A 285 -2.91 -19.54 22.34
N VAL A 286 -2.08 -20.41 21.77
CA VAL A 286 -2.06 -20.64 20.32
C VAL A 286 -3.40 -21.19 19.84
N ARG A 287 -4.01 -22.16 20.54
CA ARG A 287 -5.33 -22.68 20.17
C ARG A 287 -6.39 -21.57 20.10
N LYS A 288 -6.43 -20.68 21.09
CA LYS A 288 -7.35 -19.52 21.10
C LYS A 288 -7.08 -18.56 19.94
N GLY A 289 -5.81 -18.29 19.64
CA GLY A 289 -5.44 -17.46 18.49
C GLY A 289 -5.87 -18.12 17.17
N LEU A 290 -5.65 -19.42 17.01
CA LEU A 290 -6.06 -20.14 15.79
C LEU A 290 -7.57 -20.16 15.56
N GLU A 291 -8.40 -20.14 16.60
CA GLU A 291 -9.85 -19.93 16.40
C GLU A 291 -10.15 -18.57 15.78
N LYS A 292 -9.47 -17.50 16.21
CA LYS A 292 -9.60 -16.17 15.61
C LYS A 292 -9.06 -16.14 14.18
N ALA A 293 -7.94 -16.80 13.92
CA ALA A 293 -7.37 -16.91 12.58
C ALA A 293 -8.32 -17.59 11.58
N ARG A 294 -8.90 -18.73 11.97
CA ARG A 294 -9.90 -19.43 11.14
C ARG A 294 -11.13 -18.55 10.87
N GLN A 295 -11.56 -17.76 11.86
CA GLN A 295 -12.62 -16.77 11.66
C GLN A 295 -12.21 -15.65 10.70
N ASN A 296 -10.95 -15.19 10.74
CA ASN A 296 -10.45 -14.18 9.81
C ASN A 296 -10.46 -14.70 8.36
N VAL A 297 -9.92 -15.91 8.14
CA VAL A 297 -9.92 -16.57 6.82
C VAL A 297 -11.35 -16.74 6.30
N ALA A 298 -12.24 -17.34 7.09
CA ALA A 298 -13.63 -17.56 6.68
C ALA A 298 -14.39 -16.25 6.41
N TRP A 299 -14.10 -15.19 7.17
CA TRP A 299 -14.68 -13.87 6.94
C TRP A 299 -14.14 -13.24 5.65
N LEU A 300 -12.84 -13.37 5.38
CA LEU A 300 -12.23 -12.87 4.15
C LEU A 300 -12.78 -13.59 2.92
N ASP A 301 -12.88 -14.92 2.97
CA ASP A 301 -13.48 -15.73 1.90
C ASP A 301 -14.92 -15.29 1.59
N ARG A 302 -15.66 -14.89 2.63
CA ARG A 302 -17.06 -14.47 2.51
C ARG A 302 -17.22 -13.06 1.96
N PHE A 303 -16.39 -12.11 2.36
CA PHE A 303 -16.63 -10.68 2.13
C PHE A 303 -15.58 -9.99 1.24
N GLY A 304 -14.38 -10.58 1.06
CA GLY A 304 -13.24 -9.95 0.38
C GLY A 304 -13.58 -9.45 -1.03
N ALA A 305 -14.23 -10.29 -1.85
CA ALA A 305 -14.62 -9.93 -3.22
C ALA A 305 -15.60 -8.74 -3.27
N ASP A 306 -16.59 -8.71 -2.37
CA ASP A 306 -17.59 -7.65 -2.31
C ASP A 306 -17.00 -6.33 -1.79
N ILE A 307 -16.11 -6.40 -0.80
CA ILE A 307 -15.32 -5.26 -0.30
C ILE A 307 -14.48 -4.69 -1.46
N GLY A 308 -13.75 -5.55 -2.18
CA GLY A 308 -12.95 -5.15 -3.33
C GLY A 308 -13.79 -4.48 -4.43
N GLY A 309 -14.97 -5.03 -4.71
CA GLY A 309 -15.95 -4.45 -5.64
C GLY A 309 -16.46 -3.08 -5.18
N TRP A 310 -16.77 -2.92 -3.90
CA TRP A 310 -17.20 -1.64 -3.32
C TRP A 310 -16.09 -0.59 -3.41
N LEU A 311 -14.87 -0.92 -2.97
CA LEU A 311 -13.71 -0.01 -2.99
C LEU A 311 -13.38 0.45 -4.41
N LYS A 312 -13.45 -0.46 -5.39
CA LYS A 312 -13.24 -0.13 -6.80
C LYS A 312 -14.25 0.90 -7.31
N ARG A 313 -15.53 0.77 -6.96
CA ARG A 313 -16.57 1.75 -7.32
C ARG A 313 -16.36 3.08 -6.59
N GLU A 314 -16.00 3.00 -5.32
CA GLU A 314 -15.85 4.16 -4.44
C GLU A 314 -14.70 5.09 -4.89
N LEU A 315 -13.56 4.51 -5.26
CA LEU A 315 -12.40 5.27 -5.75
C LEU A 315 -12.61 5.79 -7.19
N ARG A 316 -13.43 5.11 -8.01
CA ARG A 316 -13.81 5.59 -9.35
C ARG A 316 -14.69 6.83 -9.31
N LYS A 317 -15.65 6.89 -8.38
CA LYS A 317 -16.52 8.07 -8.21
C LYS A 317 -15.70 9.33 -7.94
N SER A 318 -14.64 9.24 -7.13
CA SER A 318 -13.76 10.37 -6.84
C SER A 318 -12.93 10.79 -8.05
N LEU A 319 -12.42 9.85 -8.85
CA LEU A 319 -11.69 10.18 -10.09
C LEU A 319 -12.59 10.93 -11.06
N LEU A 320 -13.83 10.46 -11.26
CA LEU A 320 -14.80 11.13 -12.12
C LEU A 320 -15.21 12.50 -11.58
N ALA A 321 -15.41 12.64 -10.27
CA ALA A 321 -15.72 13.93 -9.65
C ALA A 321 -14.56 14.92 -9.79
N PHE A 322 -13.32 14.49 -9.57
CA PHE A 322 -12.12 15.32 -9.73
C PHE A 322 -11.99 15.81 -11.18
N VAL A 323 -12.13 14.90 -12.15
CA VAL A 323 -12.10 15.22 -13.57
C VAL A 323 -13.23 16.17 -13.95
N CYS A 324 -14.45 15.96 -13.46
CA CYS A 324 -15.57 16.89 -13.69
C CYS A 324 -15.40 18.28 -13.04
N LEU A 325 -14.67 18.39 -11.92
CA LEU A 325 -14.45 19.65 -11.19
C LEU A 325 -13.24 20.45 -11.68
N HIS A 326 -12.23 19.78 -12.24
CA HIS A 326 -10.95 20.41 -12.61
C HIS A 326 -10.70 20.43 -14.12
N CYS A 327 -11.60 19.85 -14.91
CA CYS A 327 -11.56 19.95 -16.35
C CYS A 327 -12.84 20.62 -16.83
N ASP A 328 -12.73 21.85 -17.33
CA ASP A 328 -13.79 22.58 -18.05
C ASP A 328 -14.06 21.91 -19.41
N GLY A 329 -14.47 20.64 -19.37
CA GLY A 329 -14.70 19.82 -20.54
C GLY A 329 -16.11 20.02 -21.08
N VAL A 330 -16.23 20.40 -22.35
CA VAL A 330 -17.53 20.47 -23.03
C VAL A 330 -17.87 19.08 -23.56
N TRP A 331 -19.06 18.59 -23.21
CA TRP A 331 -19.57 17.30 -23.68
C TRP A 331 -20.23 17.49 -25.05
N ASN A 332 -19.55 17.12 -26.14
CA ASN A 332 -20.09 17.18 -27.51
C ASN A 332 -20.01 15.80 -28.18
N ASP A 333 -21.12 15.34 -28.77
CA ASP A 333 -21.21 14.13 -29.60
C ASP A 333 -20.60 12.83 -29.03
N GLY A 334 -20.67 12.66 -27.71
CA GLY A 334 -20.15 11.47 -27.03
C GLY A 334 -18.65 11.49 -26.74
N VAL A 335 -18.00 12.66 -26.90
CA VAL A 335 -16.59 12.88 -26.57
C VAL A 335 -16.47 13.97 -25.50
N TRP A 336 -15.66 13.68 -24.48
CA TRP A 336 -15.34 14.66 -23.42
C TRP A 336 -14.10 15.44 -23.84
N ASN A 337 -14.28 16.69 -24.23
CA ASN A 337 -13.22 17.49 -24.82
C ASN A 337 -12.67 18.45 -23.76
N ILE A 338 -11.47 18.16 -23.25
CA ILE A 338 -10.75 19.00 -22.28
C ILE A 338 -9.70 19.81 -23.06
N PRO A 339 -9.70 21.16 -23.00
CA PRO A 339 -8.69 21.97 -23.70
C PRO A 339 -7.27 21.58 -23.25
N GLY A 340 -6.41 21.17 -24.19
CA GLY A 340 -5.03 20.78 -23.91
C GLY A 340 -4.79 19.31 -23.52
N VAL A 341 -5.84 18.47 -23.45
CA VAL A 341 -5.71 17.03 -23.22
C VAL A 341 -6.40 16.27 -24.36
N GLU A 342 -5.64 15.60 -25.22
CA GLU A 342 -6.22 14.69 -26.23
C GLU A 342 -6.74 13.42 -25.55
N VAL A 343 -8.05 13.40 -25.23
CA VAL A 343 -8.75 12.16 -24.89
C VAL A 343 -9.29 11.54 -26.19
N LEU A 344 -8.53 10.61 -26.76
CA LEU A 344 -8.93 9.85 -27.96
C LEU A 344 -10.08 8.88 -27.62
N LEU A 345 -11.33 9.29 -27.88
CA LEU A 345 -12.49 8.40 -27.93
C LEU A 345 -12.70 7.91 -29.36
N LEU A 346 -12.29 6.67 -29.63
CA LEU A 346 -12.45 6.04 -30.94
C LEU A 346 -13.88 5.48 -31.10
N ARG A 347 -14.61 6.01 -32.10
CA ARG A 347 -15.86 5.44 -32.61
C ARG A 347 -15.53 4.35 -33.64
N ASN A 348 -15.90 3.10 -33.39
CA ASN A 348 -15.79 2.03 -34.40
C ASN A 348 -17.00 2.01 -35.33
N ALA A 349 -16.75 2.17 -36.63
CA ALA A 349 -17.65 1.73 -37.70
C ALA A 349 -17.26 0.29 -38.09
N VAL A 350 -18.20 -0.64 -37.98
CA VAL A 350 -18.04 -2.02 -38.48
C VAL A 350 -18.64 -2.08 -39.88
N GLY A 351 -17.85 -2.45 -40.89
CA GLY A 351 -18.37 -2.72 -42.23
C GLY A 351 -17.30 -3.11 -43.25
N GLY A 352 -17.14 -4.42 -43.46
CA GLY A 352 -16.85 -5.04 -44.76
C GLY A 352 -15.56 -4.66 -45.50
N VAL A 353 -14.58 -5.57 -45.48
CA VAL A 353 -13.53 -5.65 -46.51
C VAL A 353 -14.17 -6.07 -47.85
N PRO A 354 -13.83 -5.41 -48.98
CA PRO A 354 -13.80 -6.09 -50.26
C PRO A 354 -12.34 -6.27 -50.70
N VAL A 355 -11.96 -7.52 -50.86
CA VAL A 355 -10.77 -7.96 -51.57
C VAL A 355 -10.84 -7.45 -53.02
N ARG A 356 -9.80 -6.75 -53.48
CA ARG A 356 -9.46 -6.64 -54.92
C ARG A 356 -7.95 -6.85 -55.09
N ARG A 357 -7.58 -7.91 -55.80
CA ARG A 357 -6.28 -8.04 -56.49
C ARG A 357 -6.29 -7.14 -57.74
N PRO A 358 -5.14 -6.59 -58.16
CA PRO A 358 -4.44 -7.09 -59.35
C PRO A 358 -2.90 -7.14 -59.14
N SER A 359 -2.24 -8.28 -59.37
CA SER A 359 -1.52 -8.73 -60.58
C SER A 359 -0.08 -8.19 -60.72
N LEU A 360 0.82 -9.17 -60.87
CA LEU A 360 2.27 -9.16 -61.12
C LEU A 360 2.77 -8.17 -62.18
N ASP A 361 3.99 -7.64 -62.01
CA ASP A 361 5.14 -7.93 -62.90
C ASP A 361 6.48 -7.31 -62.40
N HIS A 362 7.40 -8.22 -62.01
CA HIS A 362 8.89 -8.24 -62.14
C HIS A 362 9.81 -7.06 -61.70
N PRO A 363 11.14 -7.31 -61.52
CA PRO A 363 11.90 -6.86 -60.35
C PRO A 363 13.01 -5.86 -60.74
N LEU A 364 13.69 -5.25 -59.78
CA LEU A 364 15.13 -4.93 -59.91
C LEU A 364 15.70 -4.55 -58.54
N SER A 365 16.76 -5.27 -58.20
CA SER A 365 17.77 -5.06 -57.17
C SER A 365 18.36 -3.65 -57.15
N ILE A 366 18.74 -3.14 -55.97
CA ILE A 366 20.08 -2.57 -55.66
C ILE A 366 20.20 -2.24 -54.15
N ASN A 367 21.43 -2.43 -53.66
CA ASN A 367 21.96 -2.36 -52.30
C ASN A 367 21.63 -1.12 -51.45
N VAL A 368 21.25 -1.41 -50.19
CA VAL A 368 21.95 -1.05 -48.94
C VAL A 368 23.00 0.06 -49.03
N GLU A 369 22.62 1.29 -48.66
CA GLU A 369 23.26 2.10 -47.60
C GLU A 369 22.59 3.50 -47.54
N GLN A 370 22.57 4.06 -46.33
CA GLN A 370 22.15 5.43 -45.98
C GLN A 370 20.64 5.72 -45.93
N GLN A 371 20.09 5.64 -44.71
CA GLN A 371 19.69 6.83 -43.92
C GLN A 371 18.63 6.43 -42.89
N ALA A 372 19.07 5.73 -41.84
CA ALA A 372 18.29 5.63 -40.61
C ALA A 372 18.37 6.97 -39.88
N ARG A 373 17.22 7.65 -39.71
CA ARG A 373 16.84 8.43 -38.51
C ARG A 373 15.50 9.11 -38.76
N ASN A 374 14.43 8.48 -38.27
CA ASN A 374 13.42 9.07 -37.37
C ASN A 374 12.06 8.38 -37.57
N SER A 375 11.41 8.11 -36.43
CA SER A 375 10.07 7.53 -36.25
C SER A 375 9.94 6.01 -36.48
N VAL A 376 10.03 5.25 -35.38
CA VAL A 376 9.39 3.94 -35.27
C VAL A 376 8.27 4.06 -34.24
N ILE A 377 7.04 4.05 -34.75
CA ILE A 377 5.82 3.80 -33.99
C ILE A 377 5.62 2.28 -33.94
N PRO A 378 5.35 1.67 -32.77
CA PRO A 378 4.73 0.36 -32.75
C PRO A 378 3.31 0.42 -32.15
N THR A 379 2.35 0.20 -33.04
CA THR A 379 1.13 -0.61 -32.92
C THR A 379 0.74 -1.07 -31.51
N ARG A 380 -0.43 -0.64 -31.00
CA ARG A 380 -1.12 -1.29 -29.87
C ARG A 380 -2.60 -1.54 -30.17
N ALA A 381 -3.03 -2.74 -29.83
CA ALA A 381 -4.38 -3.29 -29.97
C ALA A 381 -5.41 -2.51 -29.15
N MET A 382 -6.60 -2.32 -29.73
CA MET A 382 -7.74 -1.60 -29.13
C MET A 382 -8.71 -2.57 -28.46
N ALA A 383 -9.26 -2.17 -27.31
CA ALA A 383 -10.47 -2.75 -26.75
C ALA A 383 -11.47 -1.65 -26.34
N ALA A 384 -12.76 -1.93 -26.53
CA ALA A 384 -13.85 -0.96 -26.50
C ALA A 384 -14.72 -1.07 -25.23
N VAL A 385 -15.23 0.06 -24.74
CA VAL A 385 -16.27 0.14 -23.71
C VAL A 385 -17.52 0.81 -24.29
N THR A 386 -18.68 0.18 -24.16
CA THR A 386 -19.99 0.74 -24.52
C THR A 386 -20.74 1.11 -23.24
N CYS A 387 -21.20 2.36 -23.11
CA CYS A 387 -22.00 2.80 -21.97
C CYS A 387 -23.46 3.00 -22.42
N ILE A 388 -24.40 2.23 -21.86
CA ILE A 388 -25.84 2.41 -22.06
C ILE A 388 -26.35 3.35 -20.96
N ARG A 389 -26.90 4.51 -21.37
CA ARG A 389 -27.50 5.50 -20.47
C ARG A 389 -29.02 5.31 -20.45
N GLY A 390 -29.59 5.22 -19.25
CA GLY A 390 -31.03 5.29 -19.01
C GLY A 390 -31.35 6.36 -17.97
N ILE A 391 -32.41 7.13 -18.26
CA ILE A 391 -33.13 8.09 -17.39
C ILE A 391 -32.37 9.42 -17.20
N GLY A 392 -32.86 10.61 -17.58
CA GLY A 392 -34.19 11.07 -17.94
C GLY A 392 -34.53 12.30 -17.09
N LYS A 393 -34.56 13.51 -17.70
CA LYS A 393 -35.51 14.62 -17.44
C LYS A 393 -35.03 15.95 -18.06
N HIS A 394 -35.92 16.49 -18.89
CA HIS A 394 -36.19 17.87 -19.30
C HIS A 394 -35.14 18.97 -19.06
N LEU A 395 -34.63 19.53 -20.16
CA LEU A 395 -34.43 20.97 -20.32
C LEU A 395 -34.75 21.37 -21.77
N LYS A 396 -35.77 22.21 -21.93
CA LYS A 396 -36.09 22.94 -23.17
C LYS A 396 -35.11 24.11 -23.28
N LEU A 397 -34.43 24.26 -24.40
CA LEU A 397 -33.84 25.52 -24.83
C LEU A 397 -34.18 25.75 -26.31
N SER A 398 -34.84 26.89 -26.54
CA SER A 398 -35.28 27.41 -27.84
C SER A 398 -34.18 28.20 -28.54
N ALA A 399 -34.00 27.88 -29.82
CA ALA A 399 -33.49 28.65 -30.98
C ALA A 399 -32.73 29.98 -30.79
N LEU A 400 -31.58 30.12 -31.48
CA LEU A 400 -31.47 30.85 -32.76
C LEU A 400 -30.04 30.81 -33.36
N SER A 401 -30.00 30.59 -34.69
CA SER A 401 -29.01 31.00 -35.73
C SER A 401 -27.51 30.64 -35.52
N SER A 402 -26.75 30.08 -36.45
CA SER A 402 -26.77 30.22 -37.91
C SER A 402 -25.87 29.15 -38.60
N GLY A 403 -26.40 28.52 -39.65
CA GLY A 403 -25.71 28.21 -40.91
C GLY A 403 -24.55 27.19 -40.96
N ARG A 404 -24.83 25.97 -41.43
CA ARG A 404 -24.55 25.51 -42.82
C ARG A 404 -25.05 24.07 -43.07
N VAL A 405 -25.61 23.89 -44.26
CA VAL A 405 -26.31 22.75 -44.90
C VAL A 405 -25.32 21.61 -45.22
N ALA A 406 -25.47 20.39 -44.69
CA ALA A 406 -26.27 19.21 -45.11
C ALA A 406 -25.52 18.17 -45.96
N ARG A 407 -25.58 16.89 -45.53
CA ARG A 407 -25.99 15.75 -46.39
C ARG A 407 -26.36 14.53 -45.54
N VAL A 408 -27.65 14.20 -45.54
CA VAL A 408 -28.19 12.92 -45.08
C VAL A 408 -28.31 12.01 -46.29
N ILE A 409 -27.79 10.78 -46.22
CA ILE A 409 -28.08 9.72 -47.18
C ILE A 409 -28.51 8.47 -46.41
N GLY A 410 -29.81 8.18 -46.52
CA GLY A 410 -30.36 6.83 -46.75
C GLY A 410 -30.26 5.78 -45.64
N ALA A 411 -31.39 5.56 -44.96
CA ALA A 411 -31.70 4.29 -44.30
C ALA A 411 -32.15 3.23 -45.32
N ARG A 412 -31.77 1.96 -45.12
CA ARG A 412 -32.56 0.80 -45.59
C ARG A 412 -32.52 -0.34 -44.57
N ARG A 413 -33.72 -0.82 -44.25
CA ARG A 413 -34.06 -2.05 -43.53
C ARG A 413 -33.92 -3.27 -44.46
N ALA A 414 -33.37 -4.35 -43.94
CA ALA A 414 -33.67 -5.76 -44.22
C ALA A 414 -32.77 -6.57 -43.28
N GLY A 415 -33.13 -7.64 -42.58
CA GLY A 415 -34.26 -8.56 -42.60
C GLY A 415 -33.73 -9.85 -41.91
N SER A 416 -34.62 -10.57 -41.21
CA SER A 416 -34.50 -11.96 -40.74
C SER A 416 -33.37 -12.38 -39.77
N LEU A 417 -33.81 -12.75 -38.56
CA LEU A 417 -33.27 -13.83 -37.71
C LEU A 417 -33.18 -15.16 -38.51
N PRO A 418 -32.29 -16.10 -38.10
CA PRO A 418 -32.76 -17.17 -37.22
C PRO A 418 -31.82 -17.56 -36.07
N ARG A 419 -32.45 -18.18 -35.07
CA ARG A 419 -31.92 -18.80 -33.86
C ARG A 419 -31.03 -20.01 -34.16
N SER A 420 -29.91 -20.16 -33.44
CA SER A 420 -29.57 -21.40 -32.73
C SER A 420 -28.34 -21.23 -31.82
N LEU A 421 -28.37 -21.98 -30.71
CA LEU A 421 -27.27 -22.36 -29.81
C LEU A 421 -26.82 -21.34 -28.75
N ARG A 422 -27.52 -21.44 -27.62
CA ARG A 422 -26.97 -21.23 -26.27
C ARG A 422 -25.81 -22.20 -26.05
N HIS A 423 -24.67 -21.72 -25.57
CA HIS A 423 -23.92 -22.37 -24.48
C HIS A 423 -22.99 -21.36 -23.80
N ARG A 424 -22.80 -21.63 -22.50
CA ARG A 424 -22.20 -20.81 -21.45
C ARG A 424 -20.73 -20.48 -21.69
N GLY A 425 -20.33 -19.28 -21.30
CA GLY A 425 -18.94 -18.84 -21.18
C GLY A 425 -18.87 -17.33 -20.97
N ALA A 426 -19.10 -16.85 -19.75
CA ALA A 426 -18.80 -15.47 -19.40
C ALA A 426 -17.28 -15.34 -19.26
N ILE A 427 -16.64 -14.81 -20.30
CA ILE A 427 -15.24 -14.39 -20.27
C ILE A 427 -15.23 -13.00 -19.64
N ASP A 428 -14.77 -12.91 -18.38
CA ASP A 428 -14.57 -11.64 -17.69
C ASP A 428 -13.33 -10.96 -18.30
N THR A 429 -13.54 -9.87 -19.04
CA THR A 429 -12.47 -9.06 -19.62
C THR A 429 -12.32 -7.79 -18.77
N SER A 430 -11.35 -7.81 -17.87
CA SER A 430 -10.90 -6.65 -17.10
C SER A 430 -10.23 -5.64 -18.05
N PHE A 431 -10.73 -4.41 -18.08
CA PHE A 431 -10.06 -3.29 -18.73
C PHE A 431 -9.43 -2.36 -17.70
N ASP A 432 -8.11 -2.17 -17.82
CA ASP A 432 -7.34 -1.14 -17.11
C ASP A 432 -7.38 0.19 -17.89
N ILE A 433 -7.49 1.29 -17.15
CA ILE A 433 -7.38 2.65 -17.70
C ILE A 433 -5.93 3.09 -17.51
N ILE A 434 -5.22 3.34 -18.62
CA ILE A 434 -3.92 4.01 -18.61
C ILE A 434 -4.18 5.49 -18.90
N VAL A 435 -3.90 6.36 -17.93
CA VAL A 435 -3.82 7.82 -18.15
C VAL A 435 -2.33 8.16 -18.24
N THR A 436 -1.85 8.52 -19.42
CA THR A 436 -0.57 9.21 -19.58
C THR A 436 -0.78 10.69 -19.33
N ILE A 437 -0.25 11.19 -18.22
CA ILE A 437 -0.12 12.63 -17.95
C ILE A 437 1.27 13.02 -18.46
N ASP A 438 1.32 13.89 -19.46
CA ASP A 438 2.57 14.48 -19.95
C ASP A 438 2.98 15.61 -19.01
N THR A 439 3.72 15.31 -17.93
CA THR A 439 4.32 16.34 -17.07
C THR A 439 5.68 16.74 -17.62
N THR A 440 5.71 17.68 -18.55
CA THR A 440 6.89 18.49 -18.81
C THR A 440 6.86 19.75 -17.94
N LEU A 441 7.39 19.63 -16.72
CA LEU A 441 7.80 20.77 -15.89
C LEU A 441 9.23 20.51 -15.42
N GLN A 442 10.18 20.92 -16.27
CA GLN A 442 11.59 21.01 -15.91
C GLN A 442 11.81 22.25 -15.03
N LEU A 443 12.34 22.05 -13.83
CA LEU A 443 13.08 23.07 -13.10
C LEU A 443 14.54 22.62 -13.00
N PHE A 444 15.34 23.03 -13.99
CA PHE A 444 16.80 23.05 -13.88
C PHE A 444 17.19 24.35 -13.15
N SER A 445 17.78 24.23 -11.96
CA SER A 445 18.56 25.32 -11.37
C SER A 445 20.04 25.14 -11.72
N LEU A 446 20.56 26.11 -12.46
CA LEU A 446 21.98 26.26 -12.80
C LEU A 446 22.75 26.80 -11.59
N SER A 447 23.70 26.02 -11.06
CA SER A 447 24.91 26.61 -10.48
C SER A 447 26.09 25.65 -10.34
N ARG A 448 27.17 26.00 -11.04
CA ARG A 448 28.60 25.68 -10.85
C ARG A 448 29.17 24.41 -11.50
N LEU A 449 29.49 24.58 -12.77
CA LEU A 449 30.62 23.97 -13.48
C LEU A 449 31.95 24.19 -12.72
N ARG A 450 32.70 23.11 -12.45
CA ARG A 450 34.17 23.12 -12.43
C ARG A 450 34.68 22.02 -13.36
N LYS A 451 35.48 22.46 -14.34
CA LYS A 451 36.07 21.71 -15.46
C LYS A 451 37.07 20.66 -14.98
N LEU A 452 37.08 19.48 -15.61
CA LEU A 452 38.31 18.72 -15.92
C LEU A 452 38.14 18.00 -17.29
N PRO A 453 39.19 17.91 -18.13
CA PRO A 453 39.10 17.54 -19.56
C PRO A 453 39.29 16.02 -19.81
N PRO A 454 39.07 15.53 -21.05
CA PRO A 454 38.95 14.10 -21.36
C PRO A 454 40.25 13.49 -21.87
N THR A 455 40.55 12.25 -21.47
CA THR A 455 41.45 11.36 -22.22
C THR A 455 40.97 9.91 -22.21
N SER A 456 40.42 9.54 -23.37
CA SER A 456 40.50 8.26 -24.09
C SER A 456 41.12 7.00 -23.46
N LYS A 457 40.37 5.90 -23.65
CA LYS A 457 40.79 4.58 -24.20
C LYS A 457 41.60 3.62 -23.31
N LEU A 458 40.95 2.53 -22.87
CA LEU A 458 41.16 1.12 -23.32
C LEU A 458 40.69 0.11 -22.24
N LEU A 459 39.77 -0.77 -22.63
CA LEU A 459 39.54 -2.08 -21.99
C LEU A 459 40.68 -3.03 -22.37
N PRO A 460 41.03 -4.02 -21.52
CA PRO A 460 40.47 -5.36 -21.71
C PRO A 460 40.13 -6.18 -20.44
N THR A 461 39.20 -7.11 -20.68
CA THR A 461 38.69 -8.36 -20.05
C THR A 461 39.48 -9.15 -18.97
N PRO A 462 38.86 -10.17 -18.31
CA PRO A 462 38.97 -10.45 -16.88
C PRO A 462 39.70 -11.76 -16.49
N LEU A 463 40.24 -11.80 -15.27
CA LEU A 463 40.71 -12.96 -14.48
C LEU A 463 40.64 -12.52 -13.00
N SER A 464 40.35 -13.30 -11.95
CA SER A 464 40.23 -14.73 -11.69
C SER A 464 39.56 -14.92 -10.30
N ARG A 465 38.98 -16.10 -10.06
CA ARG A 465 38.33 -16.53 -8.79
C ARG A 465 39.35 -16.73 -7.65
N PRO A 466 38.96 -16.55 -6.37
CA PRO A 466 39.80 -16.89 -5.21
C PRO A 466 39.77 -18.40 -4.87
N PRO A 467 40.76 -18.94 -4.12
CA PRO A 467 41.02 -20.37 -4.03
C PRO A 467 40.19 -21.09 -2.94
N ARG A 468 39.92 -22.37 -3.20
CA ARG A 468 39.32 -23.36 -2.29
C ARG A 468 40.33 -23.76 -1.20
N LEU A 469 39.93 -23.65 0.06
CA LEU A 469 40.61 -24.30 1.19
C LEU A 469 40.17 -25.76 1.28
N ARG A 470 41.16 -26.65 1.29
CA ARG A 470 41.05 -28.11 1.43
C ARG A 470 41.28 -28.43 2.91
N LEU A 471 40.30 -29.05 3.56
CA LEU A 471 40.45 -29.63 4.90
C LEU A 471 41.14 -30.98 4.77
N GLU A 472 42.36 -31.09 5.29
CA GLU A 472 43.02 -32.37 5.54
C GLU A 472 42.54 -32.95 6.87
N ARG A 473 42.16 -34.23 6.81
CA ARG A 473 41.94 -35.09 7.97
C ARG A 473 43.29 -35.50 8.53
N THR A 474 43.51 -35.26 9.82
CA THR A 474 44.48 -36.02 10.63
C THR A 474 43.72 -36.77 11.72
N ALA A 475 44.06 -38.04 11.85
CA ALA A 475 43.56 -38.96 12.85
C ALA A 475 44.53 -38.97 14.04
N THR A 476 43.98 -38.84 15.25
CA THR A 476 44.24 -39.61 16.48
C THR A 476 43.29 -39.14 17.56
#